data_AF-A0A6M4GZW8-F1
#
_entry.id   AF-A0A6M4GZW8-F1
#
_cell.length_a   1.000
_cell.length_b   1.000
_cell.length_c   1.000
_cell.angle_alpha   90.00
_cell.angle_beta   90.00
_cell.angle_gamma   90.00
#
_symmetry.space_group_name_H-M   'P 1'
#
loop_
_entity.id
_entity.type
_entity.pdbx_description
1 polymer ?
#
loop_
_entity_poly.entity_id
_entity_poly.type
_entity_poly.pdbx_seq_one_letter_code
_entity_poly.pdbx_strand_id
1 'polypeptide(L)'
;MKASRNHPAFWAFLVHRLSGVALAFFLPAHFYVLGTALEGAARLDGMLQWTEQPLVKAAEWILVLLLAAHLAGGLRLLVLEFLPWRDWQKTLAALAAGASLACALAFAFAR
;
A
#
# COMPACT_ATOMS: atom_id res chain seq x y z
N MET A 1 3.94 -31.26 -11.44
CA MET A 1 3.69 -30.38 -10.28
C MET A 1 2.79 -29.24 -10.71
N LYS A 2 1.47 -29.38 -10.58
CA LYS A 2 0.47 -28.35 -10.95
C LYS A 2 -0.28 -27.94 -9.69
N ALA A 3 -0.57 -26.64 -9.60
CA ALA A 3 -1.46 -25.96 -8.65
C ALA A 3 -0.91 -25.60 -7.24
N SER A 4 0.18 -24.82 -7.16
CA SER A 4 0.48 -24.01 -5.95
C SER A 4 0.03 -22.54 -6.07
N ARG A 5 -0.44 -22.11 -7.25
CA ARG A 5 -0.75 -20.69 -7.58
C ARG A 5 -2.22 -20.29 -7.44
N ASN A 6 -3.13 -21.25 -7.19
CA ASN A 6 -4.57 -20.97 -7.00
C ASN A 6 -4.98 -20.89 -5.51
N HIS A 7 -4.03 -20.89 -4.59
CA HIS A 7 -4.32 -20.78 -3.16
C HIS A 7 -4.40 -19.30 -2.73
N PRO A 8 -5.43 -18.85 -2.00
CA PRO A 8 -5.56 -17.45 -1.55
C PRO A 8 -4.33 -16.93 -0.79
N ALA A 9 -3.67 -17.79 0.00
CA ALA A 9 -2.44 -17.42 0.70
C ALA A 9 -1.26 -17.13 -0.24
N PHE A 10 -1.18 -17.77 -1.41
CA PHE A 10 -0.16 -17.48 -2.41
C PHE A 10 -0.34 -16.08 -3.00
N TRP A 11 -1.59 -15.69 -3.29
CA TRP A 11 -1.91 -14.34 -3.74
C TRP A 11 -1.61 -13.30 -2.67
N ALA A 12 -1.98 -13.54 -1.40
CA ALA A 12 -1.65 -12.64 -0.30
C ALA A 12 -0.14 -12.44 -0.15
N PHE A 13 0.66 -13.50 -0.30
CA PHE A 13 2.12 -13.42 -0.32
C PHE A 13 2.64 -12.58 -1.50
N LEU A 14 2.13 -12.84 -2.71
CA LEU A 14 2.56 -12.13 -3.92
C LEU A 14 2.24 -10.64 -3.83
N VAL A 15 1.01 -10.29 -3.44
CA VAL A 15 0.57 -8.91 -3.24
C VAL A 15 1.45 -8.20 -2.24
N HIS A 16 1.72 -8.80 -1.06
CA HIS A 16 2.55 -8.18 -0.04
C HIS A 16 3.99 -7.91 -0.50
N ARG A 17 4.60 -8.84 -1.25
CA ARG A 17 5.95 -8.65 -1.79
C ARG A 17 5.99 -7.58 -2.88
N LEU A 18 5.10 -7.67 -3.87
CA LEU A 18 5.08 -6.74 -4.99
C LEU A 18 4.74 -5.33 -4.52
N SER A 19 3.82 -5.18 -3.56
CA SER A 19 3.52 -3.88 -2.96
C SER A 19 4.74 -3.31 -2.23
N GLY A 20 5.48 -4.12 -1.47
CA GLY A 20 6.71 -3.67 -0.81
C GLY A 20 7.78 -3.17 -1.79
N VAL A 21 7.99 -3.89 -2.90
CA VAL A 21 8.92 -3.46 -3.95
C VAL A 21 8.47 -2.16 -4.61
N ALA A 22 7.19 -2.04 -4.97
CA ALA A 22 6.65 -0.82 -5.56
C ALA A 22 6.78 0.38 -4.60
N LEU A 23 6.47 0.20 -3.31
CA LEU A 23 6.62 1.24 -2.28
C LEU A 23 8.08 1.63 -2.07
N ALA A 24 9.01 0.68 -2.11
CA ALA A 24 10.44 0.98 -2.01
C ALA A 24 10.92 1.86 -3.17
N PHE A 25 10.43 1.63 -4.39
CA PHE A 25 10.72 2.50 -5.54
C PHE A 25 10.02 3.87 -5.45
N PHE A 26 8.87 3.95 -4.80
CA PHE A 26 8.19 5.21 -4.55
C PHE A 26 8.96 6.11 -3.57
N LEU A 27 9.63 5.54 -2.56
CA LEU A 27 10.31 6.31 -1.51
C LEU A 27 11.31 7.36 -2.04
N PRO A 28 12.23 7.06 -2.98
CA PRO A 28 13.09 8.08 -3.57
C PRO A 28 12.32 9.23 -4.23
N ALA A 29 11.25 8.94 -4.98
CA ALA A 29 10.42 9.96 -5.61
C ALA A 29 9.68 10.81 -4.57
N HIS A 30 9.19 10.17 -3.51
CA HIS A 30 8.53 10.85 -2.40
C HIS A 30 9.48 11.82 -1.67
N PHE A 31 10.69 11.35 -1.34
CA PHE A 31 11.69 12.18 -0.69
C PHE A 31 12.19 13.30 -1.59
N TYR A 32 12.24 13.10 -2.90
CA TYR A 32 12.53 14.17 -3.86
C TYR A 32 11.48 15.28 -3.80
N VAL A 33 10.19 14.94 -3.83
CA VAL A 33 9.10 15.92 -3.71
C VAL A 33 9.17 16.64 -2.37
N LEU A 34 9.33 15.92 -1.26
CA LEU A 34 9.48 16.54 0.07
C LEU A 34 10.74 17.42 0.16
N GLY A 35 11.82 17.04 -0.51
CA GLY A 35 13.05 17.82 -0.58
C GLY A 35 12.85 19.20 -1.21
N THR A 36 11.89 19.34 -2.13
CA THR A 36 11.57 20.65 -2.71
C THR A 36 11.05 21.67 -1.69
N ALA A 37 10.53 21.22 -0.54
CA ALA A 37 10.15 22.10 0.56
C ALA A 37 11.37 22.85 1.15
N LEU A 38 12.57 22.28 1.05
CA LEU A 38 13.83 22.92 1.48
C LEU A 38 14.27 24.03 0.52
N GLU A 39 13.81 24.00 -0.73
CA GLU A 39 14.10 25.03 -1.76
C GLU A 39 13.12 26.21 -1.69
N GLY A 40 12.10 26.14 -0.80
CA GLY A 40 11.13 27.20 -0.55
C GLY A 40 9.70 26.85 -1.00
N ALA A 41 8.73 27.58 -0.45
CA ALA A 41 7.29 27.30 -0.62
C ALA A 41 6.86 27.25 -2.11
N ALA A 42 7.32 28.21 -2.92
CA ALA A 42 6.98 28.25 -4.35
C ALA A 42 7.40 27.00 -5.12
N ARG A 43 8.53 26.38 -4.76
CA ARG A 43 9.01 25.14 -5.39
C ARG A 43 8.11 23.96 -5.03
N LEU A 44 7.75 23.85 -3.75
CA LEU A 44 6.83 22.83 -3.25
C LEU A 44 5.43 23.00 -3.86
N ASP A 45 4.92 24.23 -3.93
CA ASP A 45 3.61 24.52 -4.53
C ASP A 45 3.54 24.07 -5.99
N GLY A 46 4.62 24.29 -6.76
CA GLY A 46 4.71 23.78 -8.12
C GLY A 46 4.67 22.25 -8.20
N MET A 47 5.33 21.55 -7.28
CA MET A 47 5.26 20.09 -7.20
C MET A 47 3.86 19.60 -6.78
N LEU A 48 3.20 20.27 -5.84
CA LEU A 48 1.84 19.95 -5.43
C LEU A 48 0.84 20.15 -6.58
N GLN A 49 0.98 21.22 -7.36
CA GLN A 49 0.19 21.42 -8.57
C GLN A 49 0.40 20.32 -9.61
N TRP A 50 1.61 19.76 -9.71
CA TRP A 50 1.86 18.60 -10.58
C TRP A 50 1.10 17.35 -10.09
N THR A 51 0.95 17.17 -8.78
CA THR A 51 0.14 16.05 -8.22
C THR A 51 -1.35 16.15 -8.52
N GLU A 52 -1.83 17.34 -8.91
CA GLU A 52 -3.22 17.53 -9.32
C GLU A 52 -3.54 16.94 -10.70
N GLN A 53 -2.53 16.52 -11.47
CA GLN A 53 -2.75 15.90 -12.77
C GLN A 53 -3.54 14.57 -12.61
N PRO A 54 -4.54 14.29 -13.47
CA PRO A 54 -5.41 13.12 -13.30
C PRO A 54 -4.67 11.78 -13.20
N LEU A 55 -3.57 11.63 -13.96
CA LEU A 55 -2.77 10.41 -13.92
C LEU A 55 -2.01 10.26 -12.60
N VAL A 56 -1.52 11.36 -12.02
CA VAL A 56 -0.82 11.36 -10.72
C VAL A 56 -1.81 11.05 -9.61
N LYS A 57 -3.01 11.64 -9.65
CA LYS A 57 -4.12 11.32 -8.74
C LYS A 57 -4.46 9.83 -8.73
N ALA A 58 -4.58 9.22 -9.91
CA ALA A 58 -4.81 7.79 -10.04
C ALA A 58 -3.64 6.97 -9.48
N ALA A 59 -2.39 7.38 -9.75
CA ALA A 59 -1.20 6.73 -9.22
C ALA A 59 -1.15 6.77 -7.68
N GLU A 60 -1.58 7.87 -7.07
CA GLU A 60 -1.64 8.02 -5.63
C GLU A 60 -2.76 7.18 -4.99
N TRP A 61 -3.90 7.01 -5.65
CA TRP A 61 -4.91 6.04 -5.20
C TRP A 61 -4.35 4.61 -5.19
N ILE A 62 -3.65 4.22 -6.25
CA ILE A 62 -2.96 2.92 -6.34
C ILE A 62 -1.90 2.82 -5.24
N LEU A 63 -1.12 3.87 -5.03
CA LEU A 63 -0.08 3.92 -4.01
C LEU A 63 -0.64 3.71 -2.60
N VAL A 64 -1.74 4.39 -2.24
CA VAL A 64 -2.39 4.22 -0.93
C VAL A 64 -2.94 2.81 -0.78
N LEU A 65 -3.52 2.24 -1.83
CA LEU A 65 -3.95 0.84 -1.83
C LEU A 65 -2.77 -0.12 -1.59
N LEU A 66 -1.65 0.08 -2.28
CA LEU A 66 -0.44 -0.74 -2.11
C LEU A 66 0.13 -0.60 -0.70
N LEU A 67 0.19 0.62 -0.16
CA LEU A 67 0.64 0.90 1.21
C LEU A 67 -0.25 0.18 2.23
N ALA A 68 -1.57 0.32 2.11
CA ALA A 68 -2.51 -0.31 3.02
C ALA A 68 -2.47 -1.85 2.91
N ALA A 69 -2.33 -2.39 1.70
CA ALA A 69 -2.18 -3.83 1.47
C ALA A 69 -0.86 -4.37 2.04
N HIS A 70 0.24 -3.63 1.87
CA HIS A 70 1.54 -3.99 2.43
C HIS A 70 1.50 -4.02 3.95
N LEU A 71 0.98 -2.95 4.57
CA LEU A 71 0.85 -2.82 6.02
C LEU A 71 -0.05 -3.91 6.61
N ALA A 72 -1.27 -4.07 6.10
CA ALA A 72 -2.21 -5.08 6.60
C ALA A 72 -1.67 -6.51 6.40
N GLY A 73 -1.01 -6.77 5.27
CA GLY A 73 -0.32 -8.02 5.01
C GLY A 73 0.83 -8.28 6.00
N GLY A 74 1.63 -7.26 6.31
CA GLY A 74 2.71 -7.32 7.29
C GLY A 74 2.19 -7.57 8.71
N LEU A 75 1.15 -6.85 9.14
CA LEU A 75 0.51 -7.08 10.43
C LEU A 75 -0.04 -8.50 10.57
N ARG A 76 -0.66 -9.04 9.51
CA ARG A 76 -1.10 -10.44 9.48
C ARG A 76 0.07 -11.40 9.69
N LEU A 77 1.21 -11.17 9.04
CA LEU A 77 2.40 -12.00 9.19
C LEU A 77 2.96 -11.91 10.62
N LEU A 78 3.06 -10.71 11.18
CA LEU A 78 3.49 -10.52 12.58
C LEU A 78 2.57 -11.27 13.55
N VAL A 79 1.25 -11.20 13.38
CA VAL A 79 0.30 -11.95 14.21
C VAL A 79 0.48 -13.46 14.09
N LEU A 80 0.76 -13.97 12.89
CA LEU A 80 0.99 -15.40 12.68
C LEU A 80 2.31 -15.89 13.30
N GLU A 81 3.34 -15.04 13.30
CA GLU A 81 4.66 -15.38 13.83
C GLU A 81 4.72 -15.26 15.37
N PHE A 82 4.08 -14.24 15.94
CA PHE A 82 4.26 -13.89 17.36
C PHE A 82 3.11 -14.31 18.28
N LEU A 83 1.93 -14.71 17.77
CA LEU A 83 0.80 -15.16 18.60
C LEU A 83 0.52 -16.66 18.46
N PRO A 84 -0.02 -17.31 19.52
CA PRO A 84 -0.47 -18.69 19.44
C PRO A 84 -1.52 -18.89 18.34
N TRP A 85 -1.42 -20.02 17.65
CA TRP A 85 -2.33 -20.36 16.55
C TRP A 85 -3.79 -20.47 17.04
N ARG A 86 -4.70 -19.75 16.40
CA ARG A 86 -6.14 -19.70 16.75
C ARG A 86 -6.98 -19.62 15.47
N ASP A 87 -8.21 -20.15 15.49
CA ASP A 87 -9.02 -20.25 14.26
C ASP A 87 -9.37 -18.91 13.59
N TRP A 88 -9.41 -17.81 14.35
CA TRP A 88 -9.65 -16.47 13.80
C TRP A 88 -8.53 -15.96 12.89
N GLN A 89 -7.33 -16.56 12.95
CA GLN A 89 -6.21 -16.19 12.08
C GLN A 89 -6.50 -16.49 10.59
N LYS A 90 -7.42 -17.43 10.30
CA LYS A 90 -7.90 -17.71 8.93
C LYS A 90 -8.67 -16.51 8.35
N THR A 91 -9.42 -15.79 9.19
CA THR A 91 -10.22 -14.63 8.81
C THR A 91 -9.38 -13.36 8.59
N LEU A 92 -8.17 -13.31 9.15
CA LEU A 92 -7.29 -12.15 9.04
C LEU A 92 -6.94 -11.78 7.59
N ALA A 93 -6.85 -12.74 6.68
CA ALA A 93 -6.58 -12.46 5.28
C ALA A 93 -7.72 -11.65 4.62
N ALA A 94 -8.97 -12.01 4.92
CA ALA A 94 -10.14 -11.30 4.42
C ALA A 94 -10.26 -9.90 5.06
N LEU A 95 -10.03 -9.80 6.37
CA LEU A 95 -10.03 -8.51 7.07
C LEU A 95 -8.92 -7.59 6.57
N ALA A 96 -7.73 -8.11 6.34
CA ALA A 96 -6.63 -7.34 5.77
C ALA A 96 -7.01 -6.78 4.39
N ALA A 97 -7.54 -7.61 3.50
CA ALA A 97 -7.97 -7.17 2.18
C ALA A 97 -9.10 -6.11 2.25
N GLY A 98 -10.10 -6.34 3.10
CA GLY A 98 -11.21 -5.41 3.31
C GLY A 98 -10.74 -4.06 3.87
N ALA A 99 -9.87 -4.08 4.88
CA ALA A 99 -9.29 -2.87 5.46
C ALA A 99 -8.45 -2.09 4.44
N SER A 100 -7.63 -2.77 3.63
CA SER A 100 -6.83 -2.12 2.60
C SER A 100 -7.70 -1.42 1.55
N LEU A 101 -8.76 -2.09 1.09
CA LEU A 101 -9.71 -1.49 0.14
C LEU A 101 -10.48 -0.33 0.76
N ALA A 102 -10.95 -0.46 2.00
CA ALA A 102 -11.65 0.60 2.70
C ALA A 102 -10.78 1.85 2.87
N CYS A 103 -9.50 1.69 3.25
CA CYS A 103 -8.55 2.80 3.31
C CYS A 103 -8.34 3.48 1.95
N ALA A 104 -8.17 2.70 0.88
CA ALA A 104 -7.98 3.25 -0.47
C ALA A 104 -9.21 4.02 -0.96
N LEU A 105 -10.41 3.48 -0.72
CA LEU A 105 -11.67 4.15 -1.07
C LEU A 105 -11.88 5.41 -0.24
N ALA A 106 -11.65 5.36 1.07
CA ALA A 106 -11.76 6.53 1.93
C ALA A 106 -10.82 7.65 1.46
N PHE A 107 -9.58 7.31 1.08
CA PHE A 107 -8.65 8.27 0.50
C PHE A 107 -9.14 8.81 -0.85
N ALA A 108 -9.67 7.96 -1.72
CA ALA A 108 -10.19 8.38 -3.01
C ALA A 108 -11.40 9.33 -2.90
N PHE A 109 -12.24 9.17 -1.89
CA PHE A 109 -13.38 10.07 -1.62
C PHE A 109 -13.01 11.36 -0.88
N ALA A 110 -11.94 11.35 -0.09
CA ALA A 110 -11.50 12.50 0.70
C ALA A 110 -10.67 13.51 -0.11
N ARG A 111 -10.41 13.20 -1.38
CA ARG A 111 -9.48 13.90 -2.26
C ARG A 111 -10.18 14.49 -3.48
#